data_AF-A0AAN6XN54-F1
#
_entry.id   AF-A0AAN6XN54-F1
#
_cell.length_a   1.000
_cell.length_b   1.000
_cell.length_c   1.000
_cell.angle_alpha   90.00
_cell.angle_beta   90.00
_cell.angle_gamma   90.00
#
_symmetry.space_group_name_H-M   'P 1'
#
loop_
_entity.id
_entity.type
_entity.pdbx_description
1 polymer ?
#
loop_
_entity_poly.entity_id
_entity_poly.type
_entity_poly.pdbx_seq_one_letter_code
_entity_poly.pdbx_strand_id
1 'polypeptide(L)'
;MTSTTDDNDGTDMQALYRRAIADASSLTQAETNLVFGWASPEEDERICRTKANGKTRAQLIAIAATNPEQLTKVECQLVQRSKGFLADFRREEQNPNQPTPDLRGLLEVIDRGQDDLRAAINLMSTPLYKEAHKAVWDALDDRERLAIIAAGNRFAQILDEDRAEDDRIYELQKAQQAEHRASLGFSRD
;
A
#
# COMPACT_ATOMS: atom_id res chain seq x y z
N MET A 1 43.50 -4.69 14.33
CA MET A 1 42.24 -5.30 14.77
C MET A 1 41.18 -4.91 13.77
N THR A 2 40.78 -5.87 12.94
CA THR A 2 39.78 -5.73 11.88
C THR A 2 38.39 -5.79 12.50
N SER A 3 37.63 -4.69 12.44
CA SER A 3 36.21 -4.67 12.77
C SER A 3 35.45 -4.93 11.49
N THR A 4 34.93 -6.15 11.37
CA THR A 4 34.09 -6.60 10.25
C THR A 4 32.65 -6.55 10.74
N THR A 5 31.92 -5.54 10.32
CA THR A 5 30.46 -5.44 10.42
C THR A 5 30.06 -4.65 9.19
N ASP A 6 29.37 -5.28 8.24
CA ASP A 6 28.41 -4.66 7.29
C ASP A 6 28.04 -5.55 6.08
N ASP A 7 28.00 -6.88 6.21
CA ASP A 7 27.71 -7.78 5.06
C ASP A 7 26.50 -8.74 5.23
N ASN A 8 25.60 -8.55 6.21
CA ASN A 8 24.61 -9.60 6.55
C ASN A 8 23.11 -9.29 6.33
N ASP A 9 22.72 -8.09 5.87
CA ASP A 9 21.28 -7.73 5.82
C ASP A 9 20.53 -8.24 4.57
N GLY A 10 21.19 -8.39 3.40
CA GLY A 10 20.55 -8.96 2.19
C GLY A 10 20.26 -10.46 2.26
N THR A 11 20.83 -11.14 3.25
CA THR A 11 20.68 -12.58 3.51
C THR A 11 19.36 -12.92 4.17
N ASP A 12 18.80 -12.02 4.99
CA ASP A 12 17.59 -12.29 5.78
C ASP A 12 16.32 -12.23 4.92
N MET A 13 16.18 -11.25 4.04
CA MET A 13 15.03 -11.19 3.12
C MET A 13 15.05 -12.29 2.06
N GLN A 14 16.24 -12.65 1.55
CA GLN A 14 16.35 -13.79 0.63
C GLN A 14 16.03 -15.12 1.32
N ALA A 15 16.43 -15.29 2.58
CA ALA A 15 16.07 -16.47 3.37
C ALA A 15 14.55 -16.55 3.59
N LEU A 16 13.92 -15.43 3.94
CA LEU A 16 12.47 -15.32 4.05
C LEU A 16 11.78 -15.71 2.73
N TYR A 17 12.20 -15.17 1.60
CA TYR A 17 11.61 -15.49 0.30
C TYR A 17 11.79 -16.96 -0.08
N ARG A 18 12.98 -17.54 0.14
CA ARG A 18 13.21 -18.97 -0.10
C ARG A 18 12.31 -19.84 0.78
N ARG A 19 12.10 -19.46 2.05
CA ARG A 19 11.19 -20.17 2.95
C ARG A 19 9.74 -20.04 2.50
N ALA A 20 9.32 -18.87 2.04
CA ALA A 20 7.99 -18.66 1.46
C ALA A 20 7.73 -19.54 0.23
N ILE A 21 8.73 -19.70 -0.63
CA ILE A 21 8.63 -20.58 -1.81
C ILE A 21 8.56 -22.05 -1.40
N ALA A 22 9.36 -22.45 -0.40
CA ALA A 22 9.41 -23.83 0.07
C ALA A 22 8.12 -24.25 0.80
N ASP A 23 7.63 -23.41 1.70
CA ASP A 23 6.40 -23.63 2.46
C ASP A 23 5.83 -22.29 2.96
N ALA A 24 4.88 -21.74 2.22
CA ALA A 24 4.22 -20.49 2.58
C ALA A 24 3.44 -20.58 3.90
N SER A 25 2.96 -21.76 4.29
CA SER A 25 2.21 -21.95 5.54
C SER A 25 3.09 -21.90 6.80
N SER A 26 4.41 -22.01 6.61
CA SER A 26 5.39 -21.87 7.69
C SER A 26 5.62 -20.41 8.13
N LEU A 27 5.13 -19.44 7.37
CA LEU A 27 5.33 -18.03 7.67
C LEU A 27 4.42 -17.57 8.79
N THR A 28 4.96 -16.72 9.66
CA THR A 28 4.15 -15.94 10.58
C THR A 28 3.35 -14.87 9.83
N GLN A 29 2.34 -14.28 10.49
CA GLN A 29 1.59 -13.16 9.90
C GLN A 29 2.50 -11.95 9.61
N ALA A 30 3.45 -11.65 10.49
CA ALA A 30 4.38 -10.53 10.29
C ALA A 30 5.26 -10.74 9.04
N GLU A 31 5.72 -11.97 8.82
CA GLU A 31 6.52 -12.34 7.65
C GLU A 31 5.69 -12.35 6.36
N THR A 32 4.46 -12.84 6.43
CA THR A 32 3.47 -12.73 5.33
C THR A 32 3.22 -11.28 4.96
N ASN A 33 3.03 -10.42 5.97
CA ASN A 33 2.86 -8.98 5.79
C ASN A 33 4.10 -8.36 5.12
N LEU A 34 5.31 -8.76 5.51
CA LEU A 34 6.53 -8.28 4.86
C LEU A 34 6.58 -8.64 3.37
N VAL A 35 6.21 -9.88 3.00
CA VAL A 35 6.16 -10.32 1.59
C VAL A 35 5.12 -9.53 0.77
N PHE A 36 3.95 -9.22 1.34
CA PHE A 36 2.91 -8.42 0.67
C PHE A 36 3.11 -6.90 0.77
N GLY A 37 4.09 -6.44 1.55
CA GLY A 37 4.24 -5.02 1.86
C GLY A 37 3.04 -4.47 2.64
N TRP A 38 2.59 -5.21 3.65
CA TRP A 38 1.69 -4.76 4.72
C TRP A 38 2.49 -4.36 5.96
N ALA A 39 1.88 -3.56 6.83
CA ALA A 39 2.45 -3.21 8.13
C ALA A 39 2.51 -4.43 9.07
N SER A 40 3.24 -4.34 10.19
CA SER A 40 3.15 -5.36 11.24
C SER A 40 1.69 -5.52 11.72
N PRO A 41 1.27 -6.69 12.24
CA PRO A 41 -0.12 -6.90 12.64
C PRO A 41 -0.67 -5.80 13.59
N GLU A 42 0.14 -5.35 14.54
CA GLU A 42 -0.23 -4.32 15.52
C GLU A 42 -0.39 -2.93 14.88
N GLU A 43 0.53 -2.56 14.00
CA GLU A 43 0.46 -1.29 13.25
C GLU A 43 -0.69 -1.32 12.24
N ASP A 44 -0.90 -2.45 11.60
CA ASP A 44 -1.88 -2.63 10.55
C ASP A 44 -3.32 -2.44 11.06
N GLU A 45 -3.64 -3.10 12.17
CA GLU A 45 -4.94 -2.98 12.83
C GLU A 45 -5.17 -1.53 13.30
N ARG A 46 -4.12 -0.87 13.79
CA ARG A 46 -4.19 0.54 14.22
C ARG A 46 -4.41 1.48 13.04
N ILE A 47 -3.69 1.29 11.94
CA ILE A 47 -3.86 2.06 10.70
C ILE A 47 -5.27 1.88 10.14
N CYS A 48 -5.76 0.64 10.07
CA CYS A 48 -7.11 0.36 9.61
C CYS A 48 -8.14 1.12 10.44
N ARG A 49 -8.05 1.05 11.77
CA ARG A 49 -8.98 1.78 12.65
C ARG A 49 -8.90 3.30 12.45
N THR A 50 -7.70 3.86 12.35
CA THR A 50 -7.52 5.30 12.20
C THR A 50 -7.98 5.81 10.84
N LYS A 51 -7.65 5.10 9.75
CA LYS A 51 -7.87 5.57 8.38
C LYS A 51 -9.20 5.10 7.78
N ALA A 52 -9.82 4.04 8.30
CA ALA A 52 -11.08 3.47 7.81
C ALA A 52 -12.27 3.71 8.74
N ASN A 53 -12.29 4.83 9.47
CA ASN A 53 -13.39 5.21 10.37
C ASN A 53 -13.73 4.10 11.39
N GLY A 54 -12.71 3.58 12.07
CA GLY A 54 -12.83 2.57 13.12
C GLY A 54 -12.92 1.12 12.63
N LYS A 55 -12.91 0.84 11.32
CA LYS A 55 -12.97 -0.52 10.78
C LYS A 55 -11.66 -1.29 10.96
N THR A 56 -11.77 -2.59 11.24
CA THR A 56 -10.64 -3.52 11.29
C THR A 56 -10.32 -4.07 9.91
N ARG A 57 -9.13 -4.66 9.70
CA ARG A 57 -8.81 -5.32 8.42
C ARG A 57 -9.80 -6.42 8.09
N ALA A 58 -10.18 -7.25 9.06
CA ALA A 58 -11.16 -8.32 8.84
C ALA A 58 -12.52 -7.78 8.37
N GLN A 59 -12.95 -6.63 8.88
CA GLN A 59 -14.17 -5.97 8.41
C GLN A 59 -14.02 -5.44 6.98
N LEU A 60 -12.87 -4.84 6.65
CA LEU A 60 -12.59 -4.37 5.30
C LEU A 60 -12.55 -5.53 4.29
N ILE A 61 -11.93 -6.66 4.64
CA ILE A 61 -11.93 -7.90 3.84
C ILE A 61 -13.37 -8.42 3.65
N ALA A 62 -14.18 -8.42 4.71
CA ALA A 62 -15.57 -8.85 4.64
C ALA A 62 -16.42 -7.95 3.71
N ILE A 63 -16.23 -6.62 3.79
CA ILE A 63 -16.89 -5.66 2.89
C ILE A 63 -16.42 -5.88 1.45
N ALA A 64 -15.10 -5.96 1.22
CA ALA A 64 -14.53 -6.19 -0.11
C ALA A 64 -15.07 -7.47 -0.77
N ALA A 65 -15.23 -8.55 0.01
CA ALA A 65 -15.73 -9.82 -0.51
C ALA A 65 -17.24 -9.83 -0.82
N THR A 66 -18.02 -8.91 -0.25
CA THR A 66 -19.50 -8.95 -0.33
C THR A 66 -20.12 -7.75 -1.02
N ASN A 67 -19.60 -6.55 -0.77
CA ASN A 67 -20.11 -5.26 -1.23
C ASN A 67 -18.92 -4.32 -1.56
N PRO A 68 -18.05 -4.68 -2.52
CA PRO A 68 -16.83 -3.92 -2.81
C PRO A 68 -17.09 -2.47 -3.24
N GLU A 69 -18.26 -2.16 -3.81
CA GLU A 69 -18.67 -0.80 -4.20
C GLU A 69 -18.80 0.17 -3.03
N GLN A 70 -18.99 -0.34 -1.81
CA GLN A 70 -19.08 0.47 -0.59
C GLN A 70 -17.71 0.89 -0.06
N LEU A 71 -16.63 0.31 -0.58
CA LEU A 71 -15.28 0.70 -0.18
C LEU A 71 -14.94 2.07 -0.75
N THR A 72 -14.44 2.93 0.12
CA THR A 72 -13.77 4.18 -0.27
C THR A 72 -12.40 3.90 -0.90
N LYS A 73 -11.82 4.91 -1.54
CA LYS A 73 -10.46 4.86 -2.11
C LYS A 73 -9.42 4.40 -1.08
N VAL A 74 -9.47 4.97 0.12
CA VAL A 74 -8.56 4.65 1.23
C VAL A 74 -8.77 3.22 1.72
N GLU A 75 -10.02 2.78 1.88
CA GLU A 75 -10.33 1.42 2.30
C GLU A 75 -9.88 0.38 1.27
N CYS A 76 -10.06 0.66 -0.02
CA CYS A 76 -9.52 -0.20 -1.08
C CYS A 76 -8.00 -0.34 -0.99
N GLN A 77 -7.29 0.78 -0.75
CA GLN A 77 -5.84 0.75 -0.57
C GLN A 77 -5.45 -0.02 0.70
N LEU A 78 -6.17 0.13 1.81
CA LEU A 78 -5.88 -0.60 3.05
C LEU A 78 -6.07 -2.11 2.93
N VAL A 79 -7.03 -2.57 2.10
CA VAL A 79 -7.21 -3.99 1.77
C VAL A 79 -6.05 -4.51 0.92
N GLN A 80 -5.59 -3.73 -0.05
CA GLN A 80 -4.52 -4.16 -0.96
C GLN A 80 -3.12 -4.04 -0.33
N ARG A 81 -2.81 -2.89 0.28
CA ARG A 81 -1.51 -2.50 0.83
C ARG A 81 -1.65 -1.40 1.90
N SER A 82 -1.47 -1.72 3.18
CA SER A 82 -1.49 -0.71 4.27
C SER A 82 -0.20 0.09 4.43
N LYS A 83 0.92 -0.37 3.88
CA LYS A 83 2.26 0.20 4.14
C LYS A 83 2.41 1.64 3.64
N GLY A 84 1.67 2.07 2.62
CA GLY A 84 1.64 3.45 2.15
C GLY A 84 1.16 4.45 3.22
N PHE A 85 0.36 3.97 4.18
CA PHE A 85 -0.15 4.79 5.29
C PHE A 85 0.78 4.82 6.50
N LEU A 86 1.83 4.00 6.55
CA LEU A 86 2.75 3.96 7.69
C LEU A 86 3.52 5.27 7.85
N ALA A 87 3.96 5.89 6.75
CA ALA A 87 4.71 7.14 6.82
C ALA A 87 3.87 8.28 7.42
N ASP A 88 2.61 8.37 7.02
CA ASP A 88 1.67 9.37 7.54
C ASP A 88 1.26 9.04 8.97
N PHE A 89 0.96 7.77 9.27
CA PHE A 89 0.63 7.31 10.62
C PHE A 89 1.78 7.57 11.61
N ARG A 90 3.03 7.31 11.20
CA ARG A 90 4.23 7.55 12.03
C ARG A 90 4.52 9.04 12.20
N ARG A 91 4.26 9.87 11.19
CA ARG A 91 4.37 11.34 11.31
C ARG A 91 3.33 11.89 12.29
N GLU A 92 2.13 11.33 12.27
CA GLU A 92 1.05 11.66 13.21
C GLU A 92 1.40 11.24 14.65
N GLU A 93 2.00 10.06 14.86
CA GLU A 93 2.46 9.60 16.17
C GLU A 93 3.69 10.34 16.71
N GLN A 94 4.62 10.77 15.85
CA GLN A 94 5.81 11.56 16.24
C GLN A 94 5.47 13.03 16.54
N ASN A 95 4.20 13.41 16.50
CA ASN A 95 3.75 14.72 16.93
C ASN A 95 4.03 14.88 18.44
N PRO A 96 4.84 15.87 18.87
CA PRO A 96 5.32 16.01 20.25
C PRO A 96 4.23 16.18 21.32
N ASN A 97 2.97 16.31 20.90
CA ASN A 97 1.79 16.35 21.78
C ASN A 97 1.18 14.96 22.08
N GLN A 98 1.75 13.86 21.60
CA GLN A 98 1.35 12.49 21.95
C GLN A 98 2.52 11.66 22.54
N PRO A 99 2.28 10.83 23.56
CA PRO A 99 3.32 9.99 24.15
C PRO A 99 3.55 8.73 23.29
N THR A 100 4.73 8.60 22.67
CA THR A 100 5.14 7.38 21.95
C THR A 100 6.13 6.51 22.74
N PRO A 101 5.96 5.17 22.76
CA PRO A 101 6.99 4.23 23.22
C PRO A 101 8.14 4.15 22.21
N ASP A 102 9.35 3.84 22.69
CA ASP A 102 10.56 3.71 21.87
C ASP A 102 10.47 2.56 20.87
N LEU A 103 10.17 2.88 19.60
CA LEU A 103 10.01 1.94 18.48
C LEU A 103 11.20 1.95 17.50
N ARG A 104 12.31 2.61 17.86
CA ARG A 104 13.40 2.95 16.93
C ARG A 104 14.04 1.73 16.24
N GLY A 105 14.20 0.61 16.94
CA GLY A 105 14.79 -0.62 16.38
C GLY A 105 13.89 -1.38 15.38
N LEU A 106 12.57 -1.27 15.49
CA LEU A 106 11.61 -1.91 14.57
C LEU A 106 11.46 -1.12 13.26
N LEU A 107 11.65 0.20 13.33
CA LEU A 107 11.62 1.10 12.17
C LEU A 107 12.76 0.79 11.19
N GLU A 108 13.96 0.50 11.70
CA GLU A 108 15.11 0.14 10.85
C GLU A 108 14.90 -1.18 10.11
N VAL A 109 14.18 -2.15 10.69
CA VAL A 109 13.85 -3.42 10.03
C VAL A 109 12.81 -3.22 8.93
N ILE A 110 11.79 -2.39 9.20
CA ILE A 110 10.73 -2.10 8.22
C ILE A 110 11.26 -1.25 7.07
N ASP A 111 12.08 -0.24 7.35
CA ASP A 111 12.71 0.64 6.35
C ASP A 111 13.68 -0.14 5.46
N ARG A 112 14.51 -1.05 6.03
CA ARG A 112 15.33 -1.99 5.23
C ARG A 112 14.49 -2.91 4.35
N GLY A 113 13.40 -3.49 4.88
CA GLY A 113 12.46 -4.26 4.07
C GLY A 113 11.75 -3.42 3.00
N GLN A 114 11.62 -2.09 3.17
CA GLN A 114 11.14 -1.18 2.11
C GLN A 114 12.20 -0.92 1.06
N ASP A 115 13.46 -0.75 1.45
CA ASP A 115 14.56 -0.56 0.52
C ASP A 115 14.80 -1.82 -0.31
N ASP A 116 14.69 -3.01 0.28
CA ASP A 116 14.76 -4.28 -0.44
C ASP A 116 13.55 -4.51 -1.34
N LEU A 117 12.33 -4.18 -0.88
CA LEU A 117 11.12 -4.28 -1.71
C LEU A 117 11.12 -3.25 -2.83
N ARG A 118 11.54 -2.01 -2.56
CA ARG A 118 11.67 -0.93 -3.55
C ARG A 118 12.80 -1.24 -4.51
N ALA A 119 13.91 -1.81 -4.05
CA ALA A 119 14.96 -2.37 -4.90
C ALA A 119 14.40 -3.51 -5.74
N ALA A 120 13.60 -4.44 -5.20
CA ALA A 120 12.96 -5.54 -5.93
C ALA A 120 11.79 -5.12 -6.83
N ILE A 121 11.14 -3.99 -6.56
CA ILE A 121 10.11 -3.39 -7.42
C ILE A 121 10.77 -2.57 -8.53
N ASN A 122 11.82 -1.79 -8.23
CA ASN A 122 12.61 -1.07 -9.24
C ASN A 122 13.43 -2.04 -10.09
N LEU A 123 13.84 -3.16 -9.52
CA LEU A 123 14.31 -4.38 -10.18
C LEU A 123 13.15 -5.37 -10.28
N MET A 124 12.05 -5.05 -11.01
CA MET A 124 10.94 -5.98 -11.37
C MET A 124 11.40 -7.32 -12.02
N SER A 125 12.65 -7.69 -11.87
CA SER A 125 13.46 -8.75 -12.44
C SER A 125 14.12 -9.66 -11.40
N THR A 126 13.97 -9.49 -10.06
CA THR A 126 14.40 -10.55 -9.12
C THR A 126 13.37 -11.68 -9.08
N PRO A 127 13.68 -12.87 -9.66
CA PRO A 127 12.70 -13.96 -9.76
C PRO A 127 12.22 -14.43 -8.38
N LEU A 128 13.10 -14.37 -7.38
CA LEU A 128 12.85 -14.85 -6.03
C LEU A 128 11.69 -14.13 -5.32
N TYR A 129 11.59 -12.79 -5.44
CA TYR A 129 10.47 -12.04 -4.85
C TYR A 129 9.14 -12.40 -5.52
N LYS A 130 9.12 -12.53 -6.85
CA LYS A 130 7.90 -12.91 -7.59
C LYS A 130 7.42 -14.30 -7.22
N GLU A 131 8.35 -15.24 -7.09
CA GLU A 131 8.05 -16.61 -6.67
C GLU A 131 7.54 -16.64 -5.22
N ALA A 132 8.17 -15.92 -4.30
CA ALA A 132 7.72 -15.81 -2.92
C ALA A 132 6.34 -15.14 -2.82
N HIS A 133 6.13 -14.00 -3.48
CA HIS A 133 4.83 -13.34 -3.51
C HIS A 133 3.75 -14.25 -4.08
N LYS A 134 4.07 -15.01 -5.15
CA LYS A 134 3.13 -15.99 -5.71
C LYS A 134 2.84 -17.12 -4.73
N ALA A 135 3.85 -17.68 -4.08
CA ALA A 135 3.66 -18.76 -3.11
C ALA A 135 2.78 -18.32 -1.93
N VAL A 136 3.02 -17.13 -1.38
CA VAL A 136 2.19 -16.57 -0.32
C VAL A 136 0.78 -16.26 -0.82
N TRP A 137 0.63 -15.71 -2.03
CA TRP A 137 -0.68 -15.49 -2.66
C TRP A 137 -1.47 -16.80 -2.84
N ASP A 138 -0.81 -17.86 -3.29
CA ASP A 138 -1.44 -19.16 -3.49
C ASP A 138 -1.82 -19.83 -2.15
N ALA A 139 -1.20 -19.43 -1.03
CA ALA A 139 -1.50 -19.91 0.31
C ALA A 139 -2.61 -19.13 1.04
N LEU A 140 -2.98 -17.93 0.57
CA LEU A 140 -4.12 -17.20 1.10
C LEU A 140 -5.43 -17.99 0.91
N ASP A 141 -6.38 -17.79 1.82
CA ASP A 141 -7.70 -18.36 1.63
C ASP A 141 -8.45 -17.67 0.45
N ASP A 142 -9.43 -18.38 -0.11
CA ASP A 142 -10.17 -17.89 -1.28
C ASP A 142 -10.90 -16.58 -1.01
N ARG A 143 -11.37 -16.37 0.22
CA ARG A 143 -12.12 -15.18 0.60
C ARG A 143 -11.20 -13.95 0.64
N GLU A 144 -10.02 -14.09 1.22
CA GLU A 144 -9.00 -13.03 1.26
C GLU A 144 -8.51 -12.68 -0.15
N ARG A 145 -8.25 -13.68 -0.99
CA ARG A 145 -7.88 -13.44 -2.40
C ARG A 145 -8.96 -12.67 -3.15
N LEU A 146 -10.21 -13.12 -3.05
CA LEU A 146 -11.34 -12.46 -3.70
C LEU A 146 -11.54 -11.04 -3.18
N ALA A 147 -11.38 -10.80 -1.88
CA ALA A 147 -11.43 -9.47 -1.29
C ALA A 147 -10.34 -8.54 -1.86
N ILE A 148 -9.09 -9.02 -1.97
CA ILE A 148 -8.00 -8.22 -2.53
C ILE A 148 -8.25 -7.88 -3.99
N ILE A 149 -8.72 -8.85 -4.81
CA ILE A 149 -9.07 -8.63 -6.22
C ILE A 149 -10.22 -7.62 -6.33
N ALA A 150 -11.28 -7.78 -5.53
CA ALA A 150 -12.46 -6.91 -5.57
C ALA A 150 -12.11 -5.47 -5.17
N ALA A 151 -11.32 -5.29 -4.11
CA ALA A 151 -10.78 -3.99 -3.73
C ALA A 151 -9.86 -3.39 -4.82
N GLY A 152 -9.08 -4.23 -5.50
CA GLY A 152 -8.30 -3.90 -6.71
C GLY A 152 -9.15 -3.24 -7.80
N ASN A 153 -10.20 -3.95 -8.21
CA ASN A 153 -11.10 -3.51 -9.25
C ASN A 153 -11.85 -2.23 -8.87
N ARG A 154 -12.34 -2.13 -7.62
CA ARG A 154 -13.01 -0.91 -7.16
C ARG A 154 -12.07 0.29 -7.14
N PHE A 155 -10.83 0.10 -6.69
CA PHE A 155 -9.84 1.17 -6.69
C PHE A 155 -9.59 1.72 -8.10
N ALA A 156 -9.44 0.83 -9.09
CA ALA A 156 -9.26 1.22 -10.49
C ALA A 156 -10.45 2.03 -11.01
N GLN A 157 -11.68 1.59 -10.72
CA GLN A 157 -12.89 2.33 -11.09
C GLN A 157 -12.92 3.74 -10.49
N ILE A 158 -12.57 3.88 -9.20
CA ILE A 158 -12.50 5.20 -8.55
C ILE A 158 -11.47 6.10 -9.24
N LEU A 159 -10.30 5.57 -9.64
CA LEU A 159 -9.30 6.36 -10.35
C LEU A 159 -9.77 6.81 -11.74
N ASP A 160 -10.50 5.95 -12.45
CA ASP A 160 -11.07 6.30 -13.75
C ASP A 160 -12.17 7.36 -13.60
N GLU A 161 -13.01 7.26 -12.56
CA GLU A 161 -14.01 8.26 -12.17
C GLU A 161 -13.36 9.61 -11.83
N ASP A 162 -12.32 9.61 -10.98
CA ASP A 162 -11.55 10.81 -10.61
C ASP A 162 -10.97 11.50 -11.87
N ARG A 163 -10.37 10.71 -12.77
CA ARG A 163 -9.78 11.23 -14.01
C ARG A 163 -10.82 11.84 -14.95
N ALA A 164 -11.96 11.18 -15.10
CA ALA A 164 -13.05 11.69 -15.92
C ALA A 164 -13.61 13.01 -15.35
N GLU A 165 -13.64 13.16 -14.03
CA GLU A 165 -14.02 14.42 -13.39
C GLU A 165 -13.00 15.54 -13.66
N ASP A 166 -11.71 15.26 -13.51
CA ASP A 166 -10.64 16.22 -13.81
C ASP A 166 -10.71 16.70 -15.27
N ASP A 167 -10.96 15.79 -16.21
CA ASP A 167 -11.12 16.12 -17.63
C ASP A 167 -12.34 17.02 -17.87
N ARG A 168 -13.47 16.76 -17.18
CA ARG A 168 -14.68 17.60 -17.26
C ARG A 168 -14.42 19.00 -16.71
N ILE A 169 -13.75 19.11 -15.56
CA ILE A 169 -13.40 20.40 -14.95
C ILE A 169 -12.47 21.19 -15.88
N TYR A 170 -11.48 20.53 -16.46
CA TYR A 170 -10.54 21.15 -17.39
C TYR A 170 -11.23 21.73 -18.63
N GLU A 171 -12.11 20.96 -19.28
CA GLU A 171 -12.82 21.45 -20.46
C GLU A 171 -13.80 22.58 -20.12
N LEU A 172 -14.44 22.56 -18.94
CA LEU A 172 -15.27 23.66 -18.47
C LEU A 172 -14.46 24.95 -18.26
N GLN A 173 -13.29 24.86 -17.62
CA GLN A 173 -12.40 26.00 -17.44
C GLN A 173 -11.91 26.57 -18.78
N LYS A 174 -11.58 25.70 -19.73
CA LYS A 174 -11.15 26.08 -21.08
C LYS A 174 -12.27 26.79 -21.85
N ALA A 175 -13.51 26.31 -21.75
CA ALA A 175 -14.68 26.97 -22.34
C ALA A 175 -14.91 28.36 -21.73
N GLN A 176 -14.86 28.48 -20.39
CA GLN A 176 -14.98 29.77 -19.70
C GLN A 176 -13.87 30.76 -20.09
N GLN A 177 -12.62 30.28 -20.24
CA GLN A 177 -11.51 31.11 -20.71
C GLN A 177 -11.69 31.56 -22.17
N ALA A 178 -12.24 30.70 -23.04
CA ALA A 178 -12.54 31.05 -24.42
C ALA A 178 -13.65 32.13 -24.49
N GLU A 179 -14.71 31.99 -23.70
CA GLU A 179 -15.78 32.99 -23.59
C GLU A 179 -15.27 34.33 -23.04
N HIS A 180 -14.42 34.30 -22.01
CA HIS A 180 -13.80 35.50 -21.45
C HIS A 180 -12.85 36.19 -22.46
N ARG A 181 -12.13 35.43 -23.28
CA ARG A 181 -11.30 36.01 -24.36
C ARG A 181 -12.16 36.61 -25.48
N ALA A 182 -13.27 35.97 -25.82
CA ALA A 182 -14.22 36.49 -26.80
C ALA A 182 -14.90 37.78 -26.31
N SER A 183 -15.26 37.86 -25.02
CA SER A 183 -15.89 39.04 -24.43
C SER A 183 -14.95 40.25 -24.28
N LEU A 184 -13.64 40.00 -24.17
CA LEU A 184 -12.60 41.06 -24.14
C LEU A 184 -12.23 41.62 -25.52
N GLY A 185 -12.89 41.17 -26.61
CA GLY A 185 -12.75 41.81 -27.92
C GLY A 185 -11.40 41.61 -28.62
N PHE A 186 -10.63 40.56 -28.27
CA PHE A 186 -9.48 40.14 -29.08
C PHE A 186 -9.95 39.48 -30.38
N SER A 187 -10.49 40.30 -31.29
CA SER A 187 -10.61 39.96 -32.70
C SER A 187 -9.18 39.87 -33.26
N ARG A 188 -8.78 38.69 -33.74
CA ARG A 188 -7.56 38.55 -34.53
C ARG A 188 -7.80 39.26 -35.88
N ASP A 189 -7.22 40.45 -36.03
CA ASP A 189 -6.84 40.97 -37.35
C ASP A 189 -5.64 40.20 -37.90
#